data_AF-A0AAX3BSR2-F1
#
_entry.id   AF-A0AAX3BSR2-F1
#
_cell.length_a   1.000
_cell.length_b   1.000
_cell.length_c   1.000
_cell.angle_alpha   90.00
_cell.angle_beta   90.00
_cell.angle_gamma   90.00
#
_symmetry.space_group_name_H-M   'P 1'
#
loop_
_entity.id
_entity.type
_entity.pdbx_description
1 polymer ?
#
loop_
_entity_poly.entity_id
_entity_poly.type
_entity_poly.pdbx_seq_one_letter_code
_entity_poly.pdbx_strand_id
1 'polypeptide(L)' 'MNNKLIFENQEYTFEYPIQTLREDKNHVYVLLDIPANQEYTFDDFHNIYAFSYTGERKWQIGETRWR' A
#
# COMPACT_ATOMS: atom_id res chain seq x y z
N MET A 1 -11.14 0.83 12.45
CA MET A 1 -10.79 1.26 11.07
C MET A 1 -9.82 0.22 10.52
N ASN A 2 -10.06 -0.31 9.31
CA ASN A 2 -9.25 -1.40 8.75
C ASN A 2 -8.02 -0.84 7.99
N ASN A 3 -7.12 -0.12 8.65
CA ASN A 3 -5.99 0.56 8.00
C ASN A 3 -4.63 0.02 8.46
N LYS A 4 -4.61 -1.15 9.08
CA LYS A 4 -3.40 -1.77 9.58
C LYS A 4 -3.11 -3.06 8.83
N LEU A 5 -1.87 -3.21 8.38
CA LEU A 5 -1.33 -4.43 7.82
C LEU A 5 -0.30 -5.00 8.80
N ILE A 6 -0.48 -6.26 9.18
CA ILE A 6 0.41 -6.98 10.10
C ILE A 6 0.88 -8.26 9.42
N PHE A 7 2.19 -8.42 9.31
CA PHE A 7 2.84 -9.61 8.76
C PHE A 7 4.28 -9.70 9.27
N GLU A 8 4.77 -10.91 9.53
CA GLU A 8 6.15 -11.18 10.00
C GLU A 8 6.63 -10.23 11.13
N ASN A 9 5.75 -9.94 12.10
CA ASN A 9 5.98 -9.03 13.23
C ASN A 9 6.22 -7.55 12.89
N GLN A 10 5.90 -7.11 11.67
CA GLN A 10 5.89 -5.71 11.29
C GLN A 10 4.46 -5.17 11.23
N GLU A 11 4.29 -3.93 11.68
CA GLU A 11 3.02 -3.21 11.60
C GLU A 11 3.17 -2.02 10.66
N TYR A 12 2.33 -1.99 9.63
CA TYR A 12 2.18 -0.85 8.74
C TYR A 12 0.80 -0.23 8.95
N THR A 13 0.77 1.06 9.29
CA THR A 13 -0.46 1.83 9.42
C THR A 13 -0.60 2.78 8.24
N PHE A 14 -1.72 2.68 7.52
CA PHE A 14 -2.07 3.55 6.40
C PHE A 14 -2.99 4.68 6.85
N GLU A 15 -2.99 5.78 6.11
CA GLU A 15 -3.89 6.91 6.32
C GLU A 15 -5.35 6.54 6.02
N TYR A 16 -5.56 5.73 4.97
CA TYR A 16 -6.86 5.29 4.50
C TYR A 16 -7.12 3.81 4.84
N PRO A 17 -8.39 3.36 4.91
CA PRO A 17 -8.72 1.96 5.08
C PRO A 17 -8.21 1.09 3.92
N ILE A 18 -7.93 -0.17 4.20
CA ILE A 18 -7.57 -1.20 3.23
C ILE A 18 -8.86 -1.76 2.63
N GLN A 19 -9.00 -1.64 1.32
CA GLN A 19 -10.12 -2.16 0.53
C GLN A 19 -9.89 -3.60 0.09
N THR A 20 -8.67 -3.91 -0.37
CA THR A 20 -8.34 -5.24 -0.90
C THR A 20 -6.91 -5.59 -0.53
N LEU A 21 -6.74 -6.84 -0.11
CA LEU A 21 -5.46 -7.42 0.21
C LEU A 21 -5.30 -8.70 -0.64
N ARG A 22 -4.17 -8.81 -1.33
CA ARG A 22 -3.83 -9.98 -2.14
C ARG A 22 -2.44 -10.45 -1.77
N GLU A 23 -2.28 -11.75 -1.55
CA GLU A 23 -1.01 -12.35 -1.18
C GLU A 23 -0.60 -13.39 -2.22
N ASP A 24 0.68 -13.40 -2.55
CA ASP A 24 1.34 -14.52 -3.21
C ASP A 24 2.53 -15.00 -2.36
N LYS A 25 3.28 -15.99 -2.85
CA LYS A 25 4.40 -16.59 -2.10
C LYS A 25 5.45 -15.59 -1.64
N ASN A 26 5.57 -14.46 -2.33
CA ASN A 26 6.66 -13.50 -2.14
C ASN A 26 6.17 -12.09 -1.83
N HIS A 27 4.90 -11.76 -2.10
CA HIS A 27 4.40 -10.39 -2.03
C HIS A 27 3.04 -10.26 -1.35
N VAL A 28 2.85 -9.09 -0.75
CA VAL A 28 1.58 -8.59 -0.23
C VAL A 28 1.21 -7.32 -0.98
N TYR A 29 0.05 -7.35 -1.64
CA TYR A 29 -0.51 -6.23 -2.38
C TYR A 29 -1.66 -5.61 -1.60
N VAL A 30 -1.62 -4.29 -1.43
CA VAL A 30 -2.61 -3.53 -0.67
C VAL A 30 -3.24 -2.48 -1.56
N LEU A 31 -4.57 -2.44 -1.62
CA LEU A 31 -5.35 -1.36 -2.20
C LEU A 31 -6.04 -0.58 -1.08
N LEU A 32 -5.86 0.74 -1.07
CA LEU A 32 -6.52 1.64 -0.13
C LEU A 32 -7.87 2.15 -0.66
N ASP A 33 -8.87 2.22 0.23
CA ASP A 33 -10.20 2.80 0.01
C ASP A 33 -10.13 4.30 0.24
N ILE A 34 -9.74 5.05 -0.80
CA ILE A 34 -9.60 6.49 -0.75
C ILE A 34 -10.91 7.14 -1.23
N PRO A 35 -11.52 8.09 -0.49
CA PRO A 35 -12.76 8.74 -0.87
C PRO A 35 -12.72 9.44 -2.23
N ALA A 36 -13.73 9.23 -3.06
CA ALA A 36 -13.88 10.00 -4.30
C ALA A 36 -14.05 11.51 -4.02
N ASN A 37 -13.54 12.35 -4.92
CA ASN A 37 -13.59 13.83 -4.87
C ASN A 37 -12.65 14.49 -3.85
N GLN A 38 -11.63 13.79 -3.36
CA GLN A 38 -10.48 14.44 -2.75
C GLN A 38 -9.59 15.07 -3.86
N GLU A 39 -9.07 16.27 -3.62
CA GLU A 39 -8.01 16.82 -4.47
C GLU A 39 -6.74 16.00 -4.23
N TYR A 40 -6.26 15.32 -5.27
CA TYR A 40 -5.02 14.55 -5.23
C TYR A 40 -3.90 15.32 -5.89
N THR A 41 -2.75 15.36 -5.24
CA THR A 41 -1.50 15.72 -5.88
C THR A 41 -0.93 14.51 -6.64
N PHE A 42 0.05 14.73 -7.51
CA PHE A 42 0.78 13.65 -8.16
C PHE A 42 1.34 12.64 -7.13
N ASP A 43 1.72 13.14 -5.95
CA ASP A 43 2.25 12.35 -4.84
C ASP A 43 1.17 11.63 -4.02
N ASP A 44 -0.12 11.72 -4.40
CA ASP A 44 -1.22 11.03 -3.71
C ASP A 44 -1.81 9.87 -4.53
N PHE A 45 -1.37 9.66 -5.78
CA PHE A 45 -1.84 8.55 -6.65
C PHE A 45 -1.34 7.15 -6.24
N HIS A 46 -0.97 6.99 -4.98
CA HIS A 46 -0.30 5.80 -4.45
C HIS A 46 -1.25 4.83 -3.74
N ASN A 47 -2.48 4.66 -4.22
CA ASN A 47 -3.46 3.81 -3.57
C ASN A 47 -3.10 2.30 -3.59
N ILE A 48 -2.07 1.89 -4.34
CA ILE A 48 -1.60 0.51 -4.43
C ILE A 48 -0.16 0.40 -3.93
N TYR A 49 0.04 -0.50 -2.95
CA TYR A 49 1.34 -0.84 -2.39
C TYR A 49 1.68 -2.31 -2.68
N ALA A 50 2.96 -2.58 -2.91
CA ALA A 50 3.50 -3.93 -2.96
C ALA A 50 4.64 -4.07 -1.94
N PHE A 51 4.46 -4.99 -0.99
CA PHE A 51 5.47 -5.38 -0.01
C PHE A 51 6.01 -6.75 -0.38
N SER A 52 7.27 -7.04 -0.08
CA SER A 52 7.71 -8.44 0.03
C SER A 52 7.12 -9.06 1.28
N TYR A 53 7.01 -10.37 1.31
CA TYR A 53 6.55 -11.12 2.48
C TYR A 53 7.43 -10.88 3.73
N THR A 54 8.67 -10.41 3.55
CA THR A 54 9.62 -10.07 4.63
C THR A 54 9.46 -8.66 5.21
N GLY A 55 8.48 -7.87 4.77
CA GLY A 55 8.26 -6.51 5.28
C GLY A 55 8.75 -5.38 4.37
N GLU A 56 9.59 -5.68 3.39
CA GLU A 56 10.22 -4.64 2.57
C GLU A 56 9.21 -4.06 1.57
N ARG A 57 9.01 -2.74 1.58
CA ARG A 57 8.23 -2.07 0.53
C ARG A 57 9.00 -2.17 -0.79
N LYS A 58 8.50 -2.99 -1.72
CA LYS A 58 9.14 -3.24 -3.02
C LYS A 58 8.78 -2.21 -4.06
N TRP A 59 7.52 -1.77 -4.08
CA TRP A 59 7.01 -0.89 -5.12
C TRP A 59 5.70 -0.19 -4.73
N GLN A 60 5.42 0.94 -5.38
CA GLN A 60 4.24 1.79 -5.19
C GLN A 60 3.91 2.48 -6.54
N ILE A 61 2.64 2.56 -6.94
CA ILE A 61 2.25 3.32 -8.16
C ILE A 61 2.60 4.79 -7.95
N GLY A 62 3.33 5.41 -8.89
CA GLY A 62 3.77 6.81 -8.81
C GLY A 62 5.22 6.99 -8.34
N GLU A 63 5.79 6.01 -7.62
CA GLU A 63 7.20 6.04 -7.20
C GLU A 63 8.10 5.71 -8.41
N THR A 64 8.42 6.72 -9.21
CA THR A 64 9.34 6.56 -10.34
C THR A 64 10.78 6.58 -9.82
N ARG A 65 11.33 5.42 -9.47
CA ARG A 65 12.77 5.28 -9.23
C ARG A 65 13.52 5.29 -10.57
N TRP A 66 13.62 6.45 -11.20
CA TRP A 66 14.70 6.66 -12.18
C TRP A 66 16.02 6.73 -11.40
N ARG A 67 16.98 5.93 -11.84
CA ARG A 67 18.35 5.84 -11.31
C ARG A 67 19.07 7.17 -11.34
#